data_AF-S0F385-F1
#
_entry.id   AF-S0F385-F1
#
_cell.length_a   1.000
_cell.length_b   1.000
_cell.length_c   1.000
_cell.angle_alpha   90.00
_cell.angle_beta   90.00
_cell.angle_gamma   90.00
#
_symmetry.space_group_name_H-M   'P 1'
#
loop_
_entity.id
_entity.type
_entity.pdbx_description
1 polymer ?
#
loop_
_entity_poly.entity_id
_entity_poly.type
_entity_poly.pdbx_seq_one_letter_code
_entity_poly.pdbx_strand_id
1 'polypeptide(L)'
;MLDIDCFSFMNRALESDLAPVLVVASNRGITRIRGTTYKSPHGIPLDLLDRLLITTKPFNENDIRKILQLRSEDVEIMENGLNLLTRIDLDTSLRYAMYLITFSGLVWSKRKRI
;
A
#
# COMPACT_ATOMS: atom_id res chain seq x y z
N MET A 1 -3.42 -16.28 1.55
CA MET A 1 -2.63 -15.82 0.39
C MET A 1 -2.90 -16.78 -0.75
N LEU A 2 -3.18 -16.26 -1.95
CA LEU A 2 -3.68 -17.02 -3.11
C LEU A 2 -2.73 -18.15 -3.55
N ASP A 3 -3.29 -19.25 -4.00
CA ASP A 3 -2.63 -20.41 -4.60
C ASP A 3 -3.03 -20.59 -6.06
N ILE A 4 -2.42 -21.57 -6.73
CA ILE A 4 -2.68 -21.88 -8.14
C ILE A 4 -4.16 -22.15 -8.43
N ASP A 5 -4.87 -22.79 -7.50
CA ASP A 5 -6.29 -23.10 -7.67
C ASP A 5 -7.15 -21.84 -7.61
N CYS A 6 -6.83 -20.91 -6.72
CA CYS A 6 -7.47 -19.59 -6.68
C CYS A 6 -7.26 -18.82 -7.99
N PHE A 7 -6.06 -18.88 -8.59
CA PHE A 7 -5.78 -18.23 -9.88
C PHE A 7 -6.56 -18.87 -11.04
N SER A 8 -6.69 -20.20 -11.05
CA SER A 8 -7.52 -20.92 -12.02
C SER A 8 -9.00 -20.51 -11.92
N PHE A 9 -9.54 -20.39 -10.70
CA PHE A 9 -10.89 -19.88 -10.48
C PHE A 9 -11.06 -18.45 -11.02
N MET A 10 -10.11 -17.55 -10.71
CA MET A 10 -10.17 -16.17 -11.19
C MET A 10 -10.09 -16.07 -12.70
N ASN A 11 -9.25 -16.86 -13.37
CA ASN A 11 -9.20 -16.88 -14.84
C ASN A 11 -10.56 -17.21 -15.45
N ARG A 12 -11.21 -18.26 -14.96
CA ARG A 12 -12.55 -18.64 -15.43
C ARG A 12 -13.61 -17.58 -15.07
N ALA A 13 -13.52 -16.98 -13.88
CA ALA A 13 -14.46 -15.93 -13.47
C ALA A 13 -14.33 -14.67 -14.34
N LEU A 14 -13.13 -14.35 -14.81
CA LEU A 14 -12.84 -13.22 -15.70
C LEU A 14 -13.27 -13.44 -17.16
N GLU A 15 -13.59 -14.68 -17.54
CA GLU A 15 -14.14 -14.99 -18.87
C GLU A 15 -15.66 -14.73 -18.95
N SER A 16 -16.32 -14.49 -17.81
CA SER A 16 -17.75 -14.17 -17.77
C SER A 16 -18.02 -12.75 -18.24
N ASP A 17 -19.07 -12.54 -19.04
CA ASP A 17 -19.50 -11.21 -19.50
C ASP A 17 -19.86 -10.25 -18.34
N LEU A 18 -20.23 -10.81 -17.19
CA LEU A 18 -20.57 -10.04 -15.97
C LEU A 18 -19.39 -9.94 -14.99
N ALA A 19 -18.17 -10.23 -15.43
CA ALA A 19 -16.99 -10.15 -14.59
C ALA A 19 -16.70 -8.69 -14.17
N PRO A 20 -16.50 -8.42 -12.86
CA PRO A 20 -16.07 -7.10 -12.41
C PRO A 20 -14.61 -6.83 -12.81
N VAL A 21 -14.22 -5.56 -12.82
CA VAL A 21 -12.81 -5.17 -13.02
C VAL A 21 -11.97 -5.67 -11.85
N LEU A 22 -11.02 -6.57 -12.14
CA LEU A 22 -10.08 -7.07 -11.16
C LEU A 22 -8.84 -6.17 -11.08
N VAL A 23 -8.59 -5.61 -9.89
CA VAL A 23 -7.37 -4.87 -9.57
C VAL A 23 -6.58 -5.66 -8.53
N VAL A 24 -5.38 -6.10 -8.90
CA VAL A 24 -4.47 -6.85 -8.02
C VAL A 24 -3.21 -6.01 -7.78
N ALA A 25 -2.70 -6.05 -6.55
CA ALA A 25 -1.43 -5.43 -6.18
C ALA A 25 -0.51 -6.44 -5.51
N SER A 26 0.76 -6.43 -5.89
CA SER A 26 1.79 -7.27 -5.27
C SER A 26 3.04 -6.44 -5.02
N ASN A 27 3.59 -6.56 -3.81
CA ASN A 27 4.86 -5.97 -3.42
C ASN A 27 6.04 -6.95 -3.58
N ARG A 28 5.80 -8.16 -4.12
CA ARG A 28 6.82 -9.18 -4.31
C ARG A 28 7.34 -9.15 -5.74
N GLY A 29 8.66 -9.15 -5.93
CA GLY A 29 9.29 -9.20 -7.26
C GLY A 29 9.14 -10.57 -7.92
N ILE A 30 10.04 -11.51 -7.61
CA ILE A 30 9.93 -12.91 -8.07
C ILE A 30 9.63 -13.77 -6.85
N THR A 31 8.55 -14.54 -6.90
CA THR A 31 8.18 -15.44 -5.80
C THR A 31 7.57 -16.73 -6.32
N ARG A 32 7.47 -17.73 -5.45
CA ARG A 32 6.91 -19.05 -5.78
C ARG A 32 5.39 -18.95 -5.82
N ILE A 33 4.77 -19.54 -6.85
CA ILE A 33 3.32 -19.70 -6.89
C ILE A 33 2.96 -20.74 -5.82
N ARG A 34 2.09 -20.39 -4.87
CA ARG A 34 1.70 -21.32 -3.82
C ARG A 34 0.95 -22.50 -4.45
N GLY A 35 1.30 -23.72 -4.08
CA GLY A 35 0.75 -24.96 -4.66
C GLY A 35 1.61 -25.58 -5.77
N THR A 36 2.58 -24.87 -6.35
CA THR A 36 3.49 -25.43 -7.37
C THR A 36 4.95 -25.26 -6.94
N THR A 37 5.94 -25.82 -7.65
CA THR A 37 7.38 -25.59 -7.39
C THR A 37 7.97 -24.43 -8.22
N TYR A 38 7.18 -23.86 -9.12
CA TYR A 38 7.63 -22.83 -10.07
C TYR A 38 7.64 -21.44 -9.44
N LYS A 39 8.59 -20.61 -9.87
CA LYS A 39 8.68 -19.19 -9.53
C LYS A 39 8.17 -18.36 -10.69
N SER A 40 7.44 -17.30 -10.40
CA SER A 40 6.95 -16.34 -11.39
C SER A 40 7.05 -14.91 -10.86
N PRO A 41 7.01 -13.90 -11.76
CA PRO A 41 6.86 -12.51 -11.34
C PRO A 41 5.58 -12.34 -10.51
N HIS A 42 5.69 -11.63 -9.40
CA HIS A 42 4.62 -11.38 -8.43
C HIS A 42 3.96 -12.63 -7.80
N GLY A 43 4.39 -13.84 -8.15
CA GLY A 43 3.78 -15.10 -7.70
C GLY A 43 2.46 -15.40 -8.39
N ILE A 44 2.23 -14.78 -9.54
CA ILE A 44 1.04 -14.93 -10.38
C ILE A 44 1.43 -15.82 -11.58
N PRO A 45 0.59 -16.78 -12.00
CA PRO A 45 0.87 -17.55 -13.22
C PRO A 45 0.86 -16.64 -14.47
N LEU A 46 1.63 -17.05 -15.49
CA LEU A 46 1.96 -16.18 -16.65
C LEU A 46 0.73 -15.81 -17.49
N ASP A 47 -0.25 -16.71 -17.55
CA ASP A 47 -1.55 -16.55 -18.18
C ASP A 47 -2.37 -15.34 -17.68
N LEU A 48 -2.27 -15.03 -16.39
CA LEU A 48 -2.93 -13.85 -15.80
C LEU A 48 -2.02 -12.60 -15.85
N LEU A 49 -0.70 -12.79 -15.87
CA LEU A 49 0.28 -11.70 -15.85
C LEU A 49 0.33 -10.92 -17.17
N ASP A 50 0.11 -11.60 -18.30
CA ASP A 50 0.19 -10.98 -19.64
C ASP A 50 -0.95 -9.98 -19.93
N ARG A 51 -1.95 -9.84 -19.05
CA ARG A 51 -3.18 -9.09 -19.33
C ARG A 51 -3.10 -7.57 -19.11
N LEU A 52 -2.27 -7.07 -18.18
CA LEU A 52 -1.77 -5.68 -18.07
C LEU A 52 -0.99 -5.53 -16.76
N LEU A 53 0.14 -4.80 -16.76
CA LEU A 53 0.91 -4.53 -15.54
C LEU A 53 1.18 -3.03 -15.37
N ILE A 54 0.80 -2.47 -14.22
CA ILE A 54 1.08 -1.08 -13.85
C ILE A 54 2.13 -1.09 -12.73
N THR A 55 3.24 -0.40 -12.92
CA THR A 55 4.28 -0.23 -11.88
C THR A 55 4.11 1.11 -11.17
N THR A 56 4.19 1.08 -9.84
CA THR A 56 4.21 2.29 -9.00
C THR A 56 5.64 2.72 -8.70
N LYS A 57 5.89 4.03 -8.65
CA LYS A 57 7.17 4.60 -8.21
C LYS A 57 7.07 5.08 -6.76
N PRO A 58 8.18 5.07 -5.99
CA PRO A 58 8.19 5.67 -4.66
C PRO A 58 7.89 7.17 -4.75
N PHE A 59 7.27 7.71 -3.70
CA PHE A 59 6.95 9.14 -3.61
C PHE A 59 8.21 9.97 -3.36
N ASN A 60 8.20 11.20 -3.85
CA ASN A 60 9.22 12.20 -3.52
C ASN A 60 8.89 12.86 -2.18
N GLU A 61 9.88 13.49 -1.54
CA GLU A 61 9.72 14.21 -0.27
C GLU A 61 8.58 15.24 -0.29
N ASN A 62 8.46 15.99 -1.40
CA ASN A 62 7.39 16.97 -1.58
C ASN A 62 6.00 16.33 -1.64
N ASP A 63 5.90 15.13 -2.22
CA ASP A 63 4.63 14.39 -2.32
C ASP A 63 4.27 13.79 -0.97
N ILE A 64 5.26 13.24 -0.25
CA ILE A 64 5.13 12.76 1.13
C ILE A 64 4.58 13.86 2.03
N ARG A 65 5.20 15.06 1.99
CA ARG A 65 4.76 16.20 2.80
C ARG A 65 3.30 16.56 2.52
N LYS A 66 2.90 16.61 1.23
CA LYS A 66 1.50 16.86 0.85
C LYS A 66 0.55 15.77 1.33
N ILE A 67 0.94 14.51 1.21
CA ILE A 67 0.13 13.38 1.69
C ILE A 67 -0.07 13.47 3.20
N LEU A 68 1.00 13.73 3.96
CA LEU A 68 0.92 13.88 5.42
C LEU A 68 0.06 15.07 5.82
N GLN A 69 0.14 16.19 5.09
CA GLN A 69 -0.69 17.37 5.32
C GLN A 69 -2.17 17.10 5.08
N LEU A 70 -2.52 16.39 3.99
CA LEU A 70 -3.90 15.95 3.72
C LEU A 70 -4.40 14.95 4.77
N ARG A 71 -3.50 14.14 5.34
CA ARG A 71 -3.88 13.17 6.39
C ARG A 71 -4.02 13.78 7.77
N SER A 72 -3.51 14.98 7.98
CA SER A 72 -3.65 15.73 9.23
C SER A 72 -4.89 16.62 9.29
N GLU A 73 -5.89 16.45 8.41
CA GLU A 73 -7.08 17.31 8.37
C GLU A 73 -7.82 17.42 9.72
N ASP A 74 -7.84 16.35 10.52
CA ASP A 74 -8.50 16.34 11.84
C ASP A 74 -7.58 16.76 13.01
N VAL A 75 -6.31 17.08 12.76
CA VAL A 75 -5.32 17.38 13.80
C VAL A 75 -4.48 18.60 13.39
N GLU A 76 -4.50 19.65 14.21
CA GLU A 76 -3.62 20.80 14.01
C GLU A 76 -2.15 20.40 14.24
N ILE A 77 -1.38 20.29 13.15
CA ILE A 77 0.06 20.01 13.19
C ILE A 77 0.83 21.28 12.85
N MET A 78 1.77 21.66 13.71
CA MET A 78 2.71 22.75 13.43
C MET A 78 3.63 22.42 12.25
N GLU A 79 4.06 23.41 11.48
CA GLU A 79 4.93 23.21 10.31
C GLU A 79 6.22 22.43 10.64
N ASN A 80 6.84 22.73 11.80
CA ASN A 80 8.01 22.00 12.27
C ASN A 80 7.73 20.51 12.54
N GLY A 81 6.52 20.20 13.01
CA GLY A 81 6.07 18.81 13.22
C GLY A 81 5.88 18.08 11.90
N LEU A 82 5.35 18.75 10.88
CA LEU A 82 5.19 18.17 9.54
C LEU A 82 6.55 17.90 8.88
N ASN A 83 7.52 18.81 9.04
CA ASN A 83 8.88 18.61 8.56
C ASN A 83 9.55 17.40 9.25
N LEU A 84 9.36 17.25 10.56
CA LEU A 84 9.88 16.10 11.30
C LEU A 84 9.23 14.79 10.85
N LEU A 85 7.91 14.76 10.69
CA LEU A 85 7.19 13.59 10.19
C LEU A 85 7.64 13.19 8.78
N THR A 86 7.91 14.16 7.92
CA THR A 86 8.43 13.93 6.57
C THR A 86 9.82 13.28 6.62
N ARG A 87 10.70 13.72 7.52
CA ARG A 87 12.01 13.06 7.73
C ARG A 87 11.87 11.64 8.26
N ILE A 88 10.99 11.43 9.25
CA ILE A 88 10.71 10.10 9.79
C ILE A 88 10.18 9.17 8.69
N ASP A 89 9.36 9.67 7.77
CA ASP A 89 8.87 8.90 6.63
C ASP A 89 10.00 8.41 5.73
N LEU A 90 10.91 9.31 5.36
CA LEU A 90 12.07 8.98 4.52
C LEU A 90 12.96 7.89 5.15
N ASP A 91 13.10 7.91 6.48
CA ASP A 91 13.87 6.92 7.22
C ASP A 91 13.12 5.60 7.45
N THR A 92 11.78 5.59 7.31
CA THR A 92 10.93 4.44 7.67
C THR A 92 9.90 4.07 6.60
N SER A 93 8.64 4.50 6.73
CA SER A 93 7.56 4.26 5.77
C SER A 93 6.34 5.16 6.03
N LEU A 94 5.58 5.41 4.96
CA LEU A 94 4.45 6.35 5.01
C LEU A 94 3.38 5.91 5.99
N ARG A 95 3.19 4.58 6.08
CA ARG A 95 2.29 3.97 7.05
C ARG A 95 2.69 4.29 8.49
N TYR A 96 3.99 4.24 8.79
CA TYR A 96 4.47 4.53 10.14
C TYR A 96 4.25 6.00 10.50
N ALA A 97 4.63 6.92 9.60
CA ALA A 97 4.40 8.35 9.78
C ALA A 97 2.90 8.67 9.96
N MET A 98 2.01 8.03 9.20
CA MET A 98 0.55 8.19 9.36
C MET A 98 0.05 7.72 10.72
N TYR A 99 0.53 6.58 11.22
CA TYR A 99 0.16 6.13 12.57
C TYR A 99 0.67 7.08 13.66
N LEU A 100 1.86 7.65 13.49
CA LEU A 100 2.39 8.64 14.44
C LEU A 100 1.52 9.89 14.54
N ILE A 101 0.85 10.32 13.46
CA ILE A 101 -0.11 11.42 13.51
C ILE A 101 -1.25 11.08 14.47
N THR A 102 -1.85 9.89 14.33
CA THR A 102 -2.93 9.43 15.21
C THR A 102 -2.49 9.32 16.68
N PHE A 103 -1.33 8.70 16.93
CA PHE A 103 -0.80 8.55 18.29
C PHE A 103 -0.45 9.90 18.93
N SER A 104 0.18 10.80 18.18
CA SER A 104 0.56 12.13 18.68
C SER A 104 -0.66 12.98 19.00
N GLY A 105 -1.71 12.91 18.16
CA GLY A 105 -2.99 13.57 18.41
C GLY A 105 -3.66 13.07 19.69
N LEU A 106 -3.64 11.75 19.95
CA LEU A 106 -4.17 11.17 21.18
C LEU A 106 -3.39 11.60 22.42
N VAL A 107 -2.05 11.62 22.34
CA VAL A 107 -1.19 12.09 23.44
C VAL A 107 -1.44 13.57 23.74
N TRP A 108 -1.58 14.40 22.70
CA TRP A 108 -1.90 15.82 22.85
C TRP A 108 -3.27 16.03 23.50
N SER A 109 -4.30 15.32 23.02
CA SER A 109 -5.65 15.37 23.60
C SER A 109 -5.66 14.98 25.08
N LYS A 110 -4.89 13.95 25.46
CA LYS A 110 -4.73 13.55 26.87
C LYS A 110 -4.06 14.64 27.70
N ARG A 111 -3.04 15.32 27.18
CA ARG A 111 -2.34 16.42 27.87
C ARG A 111 -3.20 17.67 28.01
N LYS A 112 -4.11 17.95 27.06
CA LYS A 112 -5.02 19.10 27.11
C LYS A 112 -6.14 18.96 28.15
N ARG A 113 -6.43 17.74 28.59
CA ARG A 113 -7.42 17.42 29.64
C ARG A 113 -6.84 17.45 31.06
N ILE A 114 -5.52 17.57 31.19
CA ILE A 114 -4.80 17.78 32.46
C ILE A 114 -4.55 19.28 32.57
#